data_AF-A0A9E5BLQ4-F1
#
_entry.id   AF-A0A9E5BLQ4-F1
#
_cell.length_a   1.000
_cell.length_b   1.000
_cell.length_c   1.000
_cell.angle_alpha   90.00
_cell.angle_beta   90.00
_cell.angle_gamma   90.00
#
_symmetry.space_group_name_H-M   'P 1'
#
loop_
_entity.id
_entity.type
_entity.pdbx_description
1 polymer ?
#
loop_
_entity_poly.entity_id
_entity_poly.type
_entity_poly.pdbx_seq_one_letter_code
_entity_poly.pdbx_strand_id
1 'polypeptide(L)'
;MANFSTDADLQVYQPDILGFGIASFTSPTDYHAFARADIERDLRIKWYPVYVKQTYRDITLLNTMEMNGTLLTDSQFKRLSVYKVISSYACPQLTKFNSNDNPDRFQVMMKHYLQMYADEFDSILKDGVEYDA
;
A
#
# COMPACT_ATOMS: atom_id res chain seq x y z
N MET A 1 -15.28 2.94 -1.27
CA MET A 1 -14.15 3.89 -1.25
C MET A 1 -13.38 3.80 -2.54
N ALA A 2 -12.71 4.88 -2.95
CA ALA A 2 -11.83 4.86 -4.12
C ALA A 2 -10.51 4.14 -3.79
N ASN A 3 -9.83 3.66 -4.83
CA ASN A 3 -8.48 3.13 -4.69
C ASN A 3 -7.47 4.28 -4.51
N PHE A 4 -6.41 4.06 -3.75
CA PHE A 4 -5.36 5.07 -3.53
C PHE A 4 -4.51 5.34 -4.78
N SER A 5 -4.43 4.39 -5.70
CA SER A 5 -3.67 4.47 -6.94
C SER A 5 -4.42 3.84 -8.10
N THR A 6 -3.95 4.11 -9.31
CA THR A 6 -4.45 3.60 -10.59
C THR A 6 -3.31 3.02 -11.43
N ASP A 7 -3.63 2.29 -12.51
CA ASP A 7 -2.65 1.79 -13.48
C ASP A 7 -1.73 2.91 -14.01
N ALA A 8 -2.28 4.11 -14.23
CA ALA A 8 -1.51 5.27 -14.68
C ALA A 8 -0.48 5.72 -13.63
N ASP A 9 -0.82 5.66 -12.34
CA ASP A 9 0.13 5.96 -11.26
C ASP A 9 1.26 4.91 -11.23
N LEU A 10 0.98 3.63 -11.53
CA LEU A 10 2.03 2.60 -11.63
C LEU A 10 3.02 2.91 -12.76
N GLN A 11 2.53 3.36 -13.92
CA GLN A 11 3.35 3.68 -15.09
C GLN A 11 4.28 4.87 -14.87
N VAL A 12 4.02 5.73 -13.87
CA VAL A 12 4.96 6.78 -13.47
C VAL A 12 6.26 6.18 -12.91
N TYR A 13 6.17 5.04 -12.22
CA TYR A 13 7.31 4.38 -11.56
C TYR A 13 7.89 3.24 -12.39
N GLN A 14 7.03 2.45 -13.03
CA GLN A 14 7.41 1.37 -13.94
C GLN A 14 6.63 1.52 -15.27
N PRO A 15 7.13 2.30 -16.23
CA PRO A 15 6.39 2.66 -17.46
C PRO A 15 5.89 1.49 -18.30
N ASP A 16 6.65 0.40 -18.32
CA ASP A 16 6.38 -0.83 -19.09
C ASP A 16 5.58 -1.87 -18.30
N ILE A 17 5.07 -1.56 -17.09
CA ILE A 17 4.39 -2.53 -16.22
C ILE A 17 3.19 -3.22 -16.89
N LEU A 18 2.46 -2.49 -17.74
CA LEU A 18 1.31 -3.04 -18.48
C LEU A 18 1.70 -3.84 -19.74
N GLY A 19 2.99 -3.83 -20.10
CA GLY A 19 3.54 -4.50 -21.27
C GLY A 19 4.09 -5.90 -21.00
N PHE A 20 4.21 -6.31 -19.74
CA PHE A 20 4.80 -7.61 -19.36
C PHE A 20 3.84 -8.81 -19.46
N GLY A 21 2.69 -8.64 -20.13
CA GLY A 21 1.64 -9.65 -20.22
C GLY A 21 0.48 -9.44 -19.26
N ILE A 22 0.50 -8.36 -18.46
CA ILE A 22 -0.64 -7.92 -17.63
C ILE A 22 -1.11 -6.58 -18.16
N ALA A 23 -2.27 -6.53 -18.83
CA ALA A 23 -2.74 -5.30 -19.46
C ALA A 23 -3.44 -4.33 -18.50
N SER A 24 -3.87 -4.79 -17.32
CA SER A 24 -4.46 -3.96 -16.26
C SER A 24 -4.36 -4.63 -14.90
N PHE A 25 -4.23 -3.83 -13.84
CA PHE A 25 -4.32 -4.28 -12.45
C PHE A 25 -5.68 -3.99 -11.81
N THR A 26 -6.68 -3.63 -12.61
CA THR A 26 -8.08 -3.42 -12.17
C THR A 26 -9.05 -4.51 -12.61
N SER A 27 -8.71 -5.28 -13.65
CA SER A 27 -9.55 -6.34 -14.20
C SER A 27 -8.72 -7.52 -14.71
N PRO A 28 -9.10 -8.79 -14.46
CA PRO A 28 -10.33 -9.24 -13.78
C PRO A 28 -10.29 -9.09 -12.25
N THR A 29 -9.12 -8.80 -11.68
CA THR A 29 -8.91 -8.64 -10.25
C THR A 29 -8.43 -7.21 -9.98
N ASP A 30 -9.06 -6.53 -9.03
CA ASP A 30 -8.64 -5.19 -8.62
C ASP A 30 -7.55 -5.26 -7.55
N TYR A 31 -6.29 -5.24 -7.99
CA TYR A 31 -5.13 -5.25 -7.10
C TYR A 31 -4.90 -3.92 -6.39
N HIS A 32 -5.46 -2.81 -6.92
CA HIS A 32 -5.41 -1.53 -6.23
C HIS A 32 -6.34 -1.52 -5.00
N ALA A 33 -7.50 -2.18 -5.10
CA ALA A 33 -8.38 -2.40 -3.95
C ALA A 33 -7.71 -3.27 -2.88
N PHE A 34 -6.97 -4.31 -3.29
CA PHE A 34 -6.20 -5.13 -2.35
C PHE A 34 -5.08 -4.35 -1.67
N ALA A 35 -4.35 -3.53 -2.42
CA ALA A 35 -3.31 -2.67 -1.87
C ALA A 35 -3.90 -1.68 -0.84
N ARG A 36 -5.07 -1.10 -1.13
CA ARG A 36 -5.79 -0.25 -0.17
C ARG A 36 -6.12 -1.00 1.11
N ALA A 37 -6.73 -2.18 1.00
CA ALA A 37 -7.13 -2.97 2.17
C ALA A 37 -5.92 -3.36 3.04
N ASP A 38 -4.79 -3.69 2.42
CA ASP A 38 -3.54 -3.99 3.12
C ASP A 38 -2.95 -2.76 3.83
N ILE A 39 -2.93 -1.59 3.17
CA ILE A 39 -2.46 -0.34 3.79
C ILE A 39 -3.34 0.05 4.97
N GLU A 40 -4.67 -0.04 4.81
CA GLU A 40 -5.60 0.23 5.91
C GLU A 40 -5.42 -0.75 7.07
N ARG A 41 -5.07 -2.03 6.79
CA ARG A 41 -4.71 -2.98 7.84
C ARG A 41 -3.44 -2.54 8.58
N ASP A 42 -2.41 -2.12 7.85
CA ASP A 42 -1.17 -1.65 8.47
C ASP A 42 -1.40 -0.40 9.33
N LEU A 43 -2.27 0.53 8.89
CA LEU A 43 -2.70 1.69 9.68
C LEU A 43 -3.46 1.29 10.94
N ARG A 44 -4.42 0.35 10.85
CA ARG A 44 -5.14 -0.20 12.00
C ARG A 44 -4.22 -0.83 13.04
N ILE A 45 -3.09 -1.41 12.60
CA ILE A 45 -2.13 -2.05 13.50
C ILE A 45 -1.18 -1.03 14.12
N LYS A 46 -0.55 -0.17 13.30
CA LYS A 46 0.60 0.63 13.73
C LYS A 46 0.23 2.05 14.17
N TRP A 47 -0.82 2.62 13.61
CA TRP A 47 -1.16 4.03 13.80
C TRP A 47 -2.44 4.23 14.63
N TYR A 48 -3.55 3.63 14.20
CA TYR A 48 -4.87 3.92 14.76
C TYR A 48 -4.97 3.74 16.30
N PRO A 49 -4.37 2.69 16.91
CA PRO A 49 -4.40 2.54 18.36
C PRO A 49 -3.68 3.66 19.12
N VAL A 50 -2.65 4.28 18.50
CA VAL A 50 -1.94 5.43 19.05
C VAL A 50 -2.81 6.68 18.94
N TYR A 51 -3.39 6.91 17.76
CA TYR A 51 -4.32 8.01 17.49
C TYR A 51 -5.49 8.01 18.48
N VAL A 52 -6.20 6.88 18.65
CA VAL A 52 -7.35 6.78 19.55
C VAL A 52 -6.98 7.11 21.00
N LYS A 53 -5.85 6.61 21.50
CA LYS A 53 -5.35 6.90 22.85
C LYS A 53 -5.00 8.38 23.06
N GLN A 54 -4.54 9.05 22.01
CA GLN A 54 -4.16 10.45 22.07
C GLN A 54 -5.36 11.38 21.90
N THR A 55 -6.38 10.98 21.14
CA THR A 55 -7.59 11.78 20.88
C THR A 55 -8.63 11.62 21.99
N TYR A 56 -8.89 10.39 22.44
CA TYR A 56 -9.95 10.09 23.39
C TYR A 56 -9.38 9.78 24.76
N ARG A 57 -9.94 10.40 25.80
CA ARG A 57 -9.58 10.17 27.21
C ARG A 57 -10.54 9.22 27.93
N ASP A 58 -11.72 8.98 27.34
CA ASP A 58 -12.72 8.07 27.90
C ASP A 58 -12.33 6.62 27.62
N ILE A 59 -12.04 5.87 28.70
CA ILE A 59 -11.62 4.48 28.65
C ILE A 59 -12.69 3.53 28.09
N THR A 60 -13.97 3.91 28.14
CA THR A 60 -15.07 3.07 27.65
C THR A 60 -15.15 3.05 26.11
N LEU A 61 -14.63 4.11 25.46
CA LEU A 61 -14.59 4.26 24.01
C LEU A 61 -13.31 3.67 23.39
N LEU A 62 -12.25 3.54 24.19
CA LEU A 62 -10.91 3.15 23.73
C LEU A 62 -10.84 1.76 23.07
N ASN A 63 -11.73 0.83 23.42
CA ASN A 63 -11.75 -0.53 22.88
C ASN A 63 -12.91 -0.81 21.92
N THR A 64 -13.74 0.20 21.62
CA THR A 64 -14.95 0.04 20.80
C THR A 64 -14.88 0.78 19.48
N MET A 65 -13.88 1.65 19.29
CA MET A 65 -13.73 2.41 18.06
C MET A 65 -12.86 1.69 17.03
N GLU A 66 -13.36 1.67 15.81
CA GLU A 66 -12.70 1.12 14.63
C GLU A 66 -12.29 2.24 13.67
N MET A 67 -11.21 2.04 12.92
CA MET A 67 -10.75 3.01 11.93
C MET A 67 -11.76 3.10 10.78
N ASN A 68 -12.22 4.31 10.48
CA ASN A 68 -13.05 4.58 9.33
C ASN A 68 -12.18 5.00 8.14
N GLY A 69 -11.98 4.11 7.18
CA GLY A 69 -11.16 4.37 6.00
C GLY A 69 -11.66 5.51 5.10
N THR A 70 -12.91 5.98 5.25
CA THR A 70 -13.41 7.14 4.49
C THR A 70 -12.85 8.48 4.98
N LEU A 71 -12.25 8.52 6.16
CA LEU A 71 -11.66 9.74 6.74
C LEU A 71 -10.18 9.90 6.38
N LEU A 72 -9.60 8.94 5.69
CA LEU A 72 -8.23 9.02 5.19
C LEU A 72 -8.15 9.92 3.96
N THR A 73 -7.11 10.76 3.88
CA THR A 73 -6.79 11.47 2.64
C THR A 73 -6.13 10.53 1.64
N ASP A 74 -6.88 10.14 0.61
CA ASP A 74 -6.42 9.16 -0.40
C ASP A 74 -5.08 9.54 -1.07
N SER A 75 -4.81 10.83 -1.30
CA SER A 75 -3.57 11.28 -1.95
C SER A 75 -2.32 11.03 -1.11
N GLN A 76 -2.43 10.99 0.23
CA GLN A 76 -1.29 10.70 1.11
C GLN A 76 -0.76 9.27 0.88
N PHE A 77 -1.64 8.34 0.53
CA PHE A 77 -1.32 6.92 0.38
C PHE A 77 -1.06 6.48 -1.06
N LYS A 78 -1.15 7.40 -2.03
CA LYS A 78 -0.99 7.07 -3.45
C LYS A 78 0.33 6.38 -3.74
N ARG A 79 1.45 6.99 -3.33
CA ARG A 79 2.81 6.46 -3.58
C ARG A 79 3.02 5.12 -2.89
N LEU A 80 2.57 5.02 -1.63
CA LEU A 80 2.60 3.78 -0.86
C LEU A 80 1.82 2.66 -1.56
N SER A 81 0.63 2.97 -2.08
CA SER A 81 -0.21 2.04 -2.83
C SER A 81 0.45 1.57 -4.13
N VAL A 82 1.11 2.46 -4.88
CA VAL A 82 1.89 2.07 -6.07
C VAL A 82 2.94 1.03 -5.73
N TYR A 83 3.76 1.29 -4.70
CA TYR A 83 4.81 0.36 -4.27
C TYR A 83 4.23 -1.00 -3.88
N LYS A 84 3.12 -0.99 -3.13
CA LYS A 84 2.42 -2.20 -2.71
C LYS A 84 1.92 -3.02 -3.90
N VAL A 85 1.29 -2.37 -4.88
CA VAL A 85 0.78 -3.06 -6.08
C VAL A 85 1.91 -3.70 -6.86
N ILE A 86 2.99 -2.93 -7.14
CA ILE A 86 4.12 -3.46 -7.89
C ILE A 86 4.78 -4.61 -7.13
N SER A 87 5.11 -4.43 -5.86
CA SER A 87 5.88 -5.41 -5.10
C SER A 87 5.09 -6.68 -4.76
N SER A 88 3.84 -6.53 -4.32
CA SER A 88 3.09 -7.64 -3.69
C SER A 88 2.10 -8.31 -4.64
N TYR A 89 1.74 -7.67 -5.76
CA TYR A 89 0.78 -8.23 -6.71
C TYR A 89 1.36 -8.36 -8.11
N ALA A 90 2.09 -7.37 -8.64
CA ALA A 90 2.63 -7.44 -9.99
C ALA A 90 3.86 -8.37 -10.09
N CYS A 91 4.93 -8.07 -9.33
CA CYS A 91 6.18 -8.83 -9.42
C CYS A 91 6.00 -10.35 -9.20
N PRO A 92 5.21 -10.83 -8.22
CA PRO A 92 5.03 -12.27 -8.00
C PRO A 92 4.38 -13.01 -9.17
N GLN A 93 3.61 -12.31 -10.02
CA GLN A 93 3.00 -12.89 -11.22
C GLN A 93 3.99 -12.97 -12.41
N LEU A 94 5.01 -12.11 -12.42
CA LEU A 94 5.94 -11.94 -13.55
C LEU A 94 7.28 -12.65 -13.36
N THR A 95 7.70 -12.81 -12.11
CA THR A 95 8.93 -13.47 -11.71
C THR A 95 8.94 -14.96 -12.06
N LYS A 96 10.12 -15.49 -12.38
CA LYS A 96 10.35 -16.94 -12.53
C LYS A 96 10.87 -17.57 -11.23
N PHE A 97 11.19 -16.75 -10.23
CA PHE A 97 11.74 -17.18 -8.95
C PHE A 97 13.01 -18.01 -9.16
N ASN A 98 13.97 -17.45 -9.89
CA ASN A 98 15.30 -18.02 -10.00
C ASN A 98 15.99 -18.11 -8.62
N SER A 99 17.09 -18.86 -8.57
CA SER A 99 17.93 -18.97 -7.38
C SER A 99 18.44 -17.61 -6.91
N ASN A 100 18.75 -17.52 -5.62
CA ASN A 100 19.21 -16.27 -5.00
C ASN A 100 20.53 -15.73 -5.57
N ASP A 101 21.35 -16.60 -6.17
CA ASP A 101 22.63 -16.22 -6.80
C ASP A 101 22.44 -15.64 -8.21
N ASN A 102 21.26 -15.81 -8.81
CA ASN A 102 20.93 -15.27 -10.14
C ASN A 102 19.44 -14.85 -10.22
N PRO A 103 19.02 -13.87 -9.41
CA PRO A 103 17.62 -13.46 -9.36
C PRO A 103 17.19 -12.83 -10.69
N ASP A 104 15.97 -13.11 -11.13
CA ASP A 104 15.41 -12.41 -12.27
C ASP A 104 15.05 -10.95 -11.94
N ARG A 105 14.80 -10.14 -12.98
CA ARG A 105 14.53 -8.70 -12.83
C ARG A 105 13.34 -8.41 -11.92
N PHE A 106 12.31 -9.26 -11.91
CA PHE A 106 11.11 -9.06 -11.11
C PHE A 106 11.33 -9.44 -9.64
N GLN A 107 12.22 -10.40 -9.35
CA GLN A 107 12.68 -10.64 -7.97
C GLN A 107 13.44 -9.42 -7.41
N VAL A 108 14.31 -8.82 -8.21
CA VAL A 108 15.05 -7.60 -7.80
C VAL A 108 14.08 -6.43 -7.62
N MET A 109 13.18 -6.23 -8.58
CA MET A 109 12.15 -5.18 -8.53
C MET A 109 11.22 -5.34 -7.33
N MET A 110 10.78 -6.57 -7.03
CA MET A 110 9.98 -6.89 -5.85
C MET A 110 10.68 -6.45 -4.55
N LYS A 111 11.96 -6.80 -4.37
CA LYS A 111 12.73 -6.42 -3.18
C LYS A 111 12.87 -4.90 -3.06
N HIS A 112 13.14 -4.22 -4.18
CA HIS A 112 13.24 -2.76 -4.21
C HIS A 112 11.92 -2.10 -3.76
N TYR A 113 10.80 -2.45 -4.37
CA TYR A 113 9.52 -1.82 -4.02
C TYR A 113 8.97 -2.24 -2.65
N LEU A 114 9.32 -3.42 -2.13
CA LEU A 114 9.05 -3.77 -0.73
C LEU A 114 9.79 -2.84 0.24
N GLN A 115 11.05 -2.53 -0.03
CA GLN A 115 11.82 -1.58 0.78
C GLN A 115 11.22 -0.18 0.69
N MET A 116 10.93 0.29 -0.53
CA MET A 116 10.30 1.60 -0.75
C MET A 116 8.94 1.72 -0.05
N TYR A 117 8.14 0.65 -0.02
CA TYR A 117 6.89 0.61 0.76
C TYR A 117 7.15 0.78 2.25
N ALA A 118 8.14 0.07 2.81
CA ALA A 118 8.47 0.15 4.22
C ALA A 118 8.94 1.56 4.63
N ASP A 119 9.82 2.15 3.83
CA ASP A 119 10.38 3.49 4.07
C ASP A 119 9.31 4.58 3.95
N GLU A 120 8.45 4.47 2.93
CA GLU A 120 7.34 5.40 2.73
C GLU A 120 6.32 5.31 3.87
N PHE A 121 5.97 4.10 4.29
CA PHE A 121 5.01 3.91 5.38
C PHE A 121 5.55 4.50 6.67
N ASP A 122 6.81 4.24 7.00
CA ASP A 122 7.46 4.84 8.17
C ASP A 122 7.53 6.37 8.08
N SER A 123 7.78 6.92 6.89
CA SER A 123 7.77 8.37 6.66
C SER A 123 6.38 8.98 6.90
N ILE A 124 5.31 8.34 6.40
CA ILE A 124 3.92 8.78 6.65
C ILE A 124 3.58 8.74 8.15
N LEU A 125 4.00 7.68 8.85
CA LEU A 125 3.75 7.58 10.29
C LEU A 125 4.46 8.67 11.10
N LYS A 126 5.64 9.10 10.66
CA LYS A 126 6.43 10.17 11.31
C LYS A 126 5.90 11.57 11.00
N ASP A 127 5.46 11.79 9.76
CA ASP A 127 4.87 13.06 9.32
C ASP A 127 3.49 13.26 9.96
N GLY A 128 2.72 12.18 10.06
CA GLY A 128 1.37 12.15 10.60
C GLY A 128 0.39 11.69 9.54
N VAL A 129 -0.50 10.78 9.93
CA VAL A 129 -1.58 10.32 9.05
C VAL A 129 -2.69 11.38 9.02
N GLU A 130 -3.04 11.82 7.82
CA GLU A 130 -4.17 12.71 7.59
C GLU A 130 -5.48 11.94 7.79
N TYR A 131 -6.20 12.30 8.85
CA TYR A 131 -7.43 11.66 9.27
C TYR A 131 -8.41 12.70 9.83
N ASP A 132 -9.21 13.26 8.92
CA ASP A 132 -10.11 14.38 9.20
C ASP A 132 -11.42 13.87 9.78
N ALA A 133 -11.46 13.74 11.11
CA ALA A 133 -12.62 13.30 11.89
C ALA A 133 -13.78 14.32 11.88
#